data_AF-A0A3G8JJS5-F1
#
_entry.id   AF-A0A3G8JJS5-F1
#
_cell.length_a   1.000
_cell.length_b   1.000
_cell.length_c   1.000
_cell.angle_alpha   90.00
_cell.angle_beta   90.00
_cell.angle_gamma   90.00
#
_symmetry.space_group_name_H-M   'P 1'
#
loop_
_entity.id
_entity.type
_entity.pdbx_description
1 polymer ?
#
loop_
_entity_poly.entity_id
_entity_poly.type
_entity_poly.pdbx_seq_one_letter_code
_entity_poly.pdbx_strand_id
1 'polypeptide(L)'
;MRSSLTATMARGKIGRVTDANTPDDKAGSAIGTGTPFDADAYDLSADVDALAEDIDLLRGEIDRLDAMILAAVKRRSAVSKKIGAARMASGGPRLVHSREVKVLDRFAELGQEGHTLAMLLLRLGRGPLGR
;
A
#
# COMPACT_ATOMS: atom_id res chain seq x y z
N MET A 1 61.37 36.46 -33.22
CA MET A 1 60.91 36.48 -31.81
C MET A 1 60.32 37.85 -31.51
N ARG A 2 58.99 37.96 -31.40
CA ARG A 2 58.24 38.86 -30.49
C ARG A 2 56.74 38.71 -30.76
N SER A 3 56.08 38.30 -29.68
CA SER A 3 54.66 38.25 -29.35
C SER A 3 53.78 39.34 -29.95
N SER A 4 52.49 39.05 -30.16
CA SER A 4 51.37 39.97 -29.87
C SER A 4 50.02 39.25 -29.88
N LEU A 5 49.32 39.38 -28.75
CA LEU A 5 47.95 38.96 -28.47
C LEU A 5 46.91 39.83 -29.21
N THR A 6 45.72 39.26 -29.48
CA THR A 6 44.34 39.79 -29.31
C THR A 6 43.40 39.01 -30.24
N ALA A 7 42.12 38.75 -30.00
CA ALA A 7 41.22 38.85 -28.85
C ALA A 7 39.99 37.97 -29.15
N THR A 8 39.47 37.34 -28.10
CA THR A 8 38.05 37.12 -27.76
C THR A 8 36.97 37.28 -28.84
N MET A 9 36.26 36.19 -29.13
CA MET A 9 34.83 36.24 -29.49
C MET A 9 34.08 35.12 -28.76
N ALA A 10 33.01 35.54 -28.06
CA ALA A 10 32.20 34.76 -27.14
C ALA A 10 31.40 33.67 -27.85
N ARG A 11 31.39 32.46 -27.28
CA ARG A 11 30.44 31.40 -27.68
C ARG A 11 29.35 31.32 -26.62
N GLY A 12 28.15 31.72 -27.02
CA GLY A 12 26.98 31.89 -26.18
C GLY A 12 26.58 30.64 -25.40
N LYS A 13 25.99 30.90 -24.22
CA LYS A 13 25.31 29.96 -23.34
C LYS A 13 24.31 29.12 -24.13
N ILE A 14 24.56 27.83 -24.27
CA ILE A 14 23.51 26.84 -24.51
C ILE A 14 22.84 26.56 -23.16
N GLY A 15 21.76 27.27 -22.89
CA GLY A 15 20.87 26.97 -21.78
C GLY A 15 20.34 25.55 -21.94
N ARG A 16 20.42 24.76 -20.87
CA ARG A 16 19.74 23.47 -20.78
C ARG A 16 18.23 23.75 -20.83
N VAL A 17 17.62 23.57 -21.99
CA VAL A 17 16.16 23.48 -22.10
C VAL A 17 15.78 22.12 -21.53
N THR A 18 15.58 22.09 -20.21
CA THR A 18 14.74 21.07 -19.59
C THR A 18 13.41 21.74 -19.36
N ASP A 19 12.40 21.29 -20.08
CA ASP A 19 11.01 21.70 -19.93
C ASP A 19 10.59 21.45 -18.48
N ALA A 20 10.68 22.50 -17.68
CA ALA A 20 10.14 22.58 -16.34
C ALA A 20 8.63 22.70 -16.46
N ASN A 21 7.97 21.60 -16.82
CA ASN A 21 6.53 21.45 -16.67
C ASN A 21 6.14 19.97 -16.62
N THR A 22 6.72 19.23 -15.67
CA THR A 22 5.98 18.12 -15.06
C THR A 22 5.21 18.76 -13.92
N PRO A 23 3.86 18.79 -13.95
CA PRO A 23 3.11 19.15 -12.77
C PRO A 23 3.53 18.15 -11.70
N ASP A 24 4.26 18.65 -10.70
CA ASP A 24 4.56 17.89 -9.52
C ASP A 24 3.25 17.23 -9.06
N ASP A 25 3.26 15.91 -8.87
CA ASP A 25 2.29 15.18 -8.07
C ASP A 25 2.38 15.62 -6.58
N LYS A 26 2.31 16.93 -6.32
CA LYS A 26 2.09 17.54 -5.00
C LYS A 26 0.62 17.41 -4.61
N ALA A 27 0.12 16.19 -4.71
CA ALA A 27 -1.06 15.71 -4.01
C ALA A 27 -0.80 14.29 -3.48
N GLY A 28 0.44 14.00 -3.09
CA GLY A 28 0.76 12.98 -2.10
C GLY A 28 0.26 13.43 -0.72
N SER A 29 -1.05 13.59 -0.62
CA SER A 29 -1.78 13.96 0.59
C SER A 29 -1.30 13.12 1.76
N ALA A 30 -0.90 13.81 2.83
CA ALA A 30 -0.52 13.30 4.14
C ALA A 30 -1.73 12.64 4.83
N ILE A 31 -2.33 11.64 4.18
CA ILE A 31 -3.39 10.81 4.72
C ILE A 31 -2.75 9.49 5.09
N GLY A 32 -2.57 9.31 6.40
CA GLY A 32 -2.71 8.00 6.99
C GLY A 32 -1.69 7.59 8.03
N THR A 33 -1.30 8.46 8.97
CA THR A 33 -1.28 8.00 10.38
C THR A 33 -2.75 7.85 10.78
N GLY A 34 -3.37 6.78 10.29
CA GLY A 34 -4.73 6.42 10.70
C GLY A 34 -4.70 6.23 12.21
N THR A 35 -5.77 6.66 12.89
CA THR A 35 -6.03 6.27 14.27
C THR A 35 -5.70 4.78 14.42
N PRO A 36 -4.91 4.38 15.42
CA PRO A 36 -4.61 2.97 15.67
C PRO A 36 -5.90 2.16 15.65
N PHE A 37 -5.85 0.96 15.07
CA PHE A 37 -6.97 0.03 15.19
C PHE A 37 -7.12 -0.31 16.67
N ASP A 38 -8.26 0.05 17.25
CA ASP A 38 -8.60 -0.30 18.62
C ASP A 38 -8.99 -1.78 18.67
N ALA A 39 -8.02 -2.63 19.00
CA ALA A 39 -8.22 -4.07 19.09
C ALA A 39 -9.10 -4.45 20.29
N ASP A 40 -9.02 -3.69 21.38
CA ASP A 40 -9.76 -3.96 22.62
C ASP A 40 -11.26 -3.77 22.43
N ALA A 41 -11.67 -2.79 21.62
CA ALA A 41 -13.08 -2.59 21.25
C ALA A 41 -13.74 -3.80 20.56
N TYR A 42 -12.94 -4.73 20.02
CA TYR A 42 -13.41 -5.95 19.35
C TYR A 42 -12.98 -7.24 20.05
N ASP A 43 -12.41 -7.14 21.25
CA ASP A 43 -11.87 -8.28 21.99
C ASP A 43 -10.83 -9.06 21.17
N LEU A 44 -9.84 -8.33 20.63
CA LEU A 44 -8.75 -8.84 19.78
C LEU A 44 -7.36 -8.59 20.40
N SER A 45 -7.30 -8.32 21.71
CA SER A 45 -6.01 -8.21 22.40
C SER A 45 -5.23 -9.53 22.30
N ALA A 46 -3.91 -9.42 22.21
CA ALA A 46 -3.02 -10.59 22.22
C ALA A 46 -2.80 -11.15 23.64
N ASP A 47 -3.25 -10.43 24.67
CA ASP A 47 -3.26 -10.93 26.06
C ASP A 47 -4.38 -11.96 26.23
N VAL A 48 -3.98 -13.18 26.55
CA VAL A 48 -4.88 -14.33 26.71
C VAL A 48 -4.98 -14.80 28.16
N ASP A 49 -4.35 -14.10 29.12
CA ASP A 49 -4.29 -14.53 30.53
C ASP A 49 -5.69 -14.59 31.18
N ALA A 50 -6.65 -13.81 30.66
CA ALA A 50 -8.03 -13.80 31.12
C ALA A 50 -8.90 -14.94 30.53
N LEU A 51 -8.40 -15.67 29.52
CA LEU A 51 -9.15 -16.77 28.90
C LEU A 51 -9.14 -18.02 29.79
N ALA A 52 -10.18 -18.84 29.64
CA ALA A 52 -10.24 -20.12 30.32
C ALA A 52 -9.20 -21.10 29.76
N GLU A 53 -8.67 -21.99 30.60
CA GLU A 53 -7.71 -23.04 30.18
C GLU A 53 -8.41 -24.24 29.48
N ASP A 54 -9.74 -24.25 29.41
CA ASP A 54 -10.52 -25.31 28.77
C ASP A 54 -10.35 -25.28 27.24
N ILE A 55 -9.93 -26.41 26.66
CA ILE A 55 -9.62 -26.54 25.23
C ILE A 55 -10.84 -26.27 24.34
N ASP A 56 -12.04 -26.67 24.75
CA ASP A 56 -13.23 -26.50 23.93
C ASP A 56 -13.69 -25.03 23.95
N LEU A 57 -13.50 -24.33 25.07
CA LEU A 57 -13.71 -22.88 25.13
C LEU A 57 -12.69 -22.13 24.24
N LEU A 58 -11.41 -22.51 24.28
CA LEU A 58 -10.38 -21.91 23.43
C LEU A 58 -10.63 -22.16 21.94
N ARG A 59 -11.16 -23.34 21.57
CA ARG A 59 -11.58 -23.61 20.18
C ARG A 59 -12.76 -22.77 19.75
N GLY A 60 -13.76 -22.60 20.63
CA GLY A 60 -14.88 -21.70 20.36
C GLY A 60 -14.43 -20.26 20.13
N GLU A 61 -13.37 -19.83 20.83
CA GLU A 61 -12.74 -18.53 20.63
C GLU A 61 -12.04 -18.43 19.26
N ILE A 62 -11.30 -19.46 18.84
CA ILE A 62 -10.74 -19.52 17.47
C ILE A 62 -11.84 -19.46 16.41
N ASP A 63 -12.93 -20.20 16.58
CA ASP A 63 -14.05 -20.19 15.61
C ASP A 63 -14.69 -18.79 15.50
N ARG A 64 -14.78 -18.06 16.62
CA ARG A 64 -15.24 -16.65 16.64
C ARG A 64 -14.30 -15.77 15.83
N LEU A 65 -12.99 -15.88 16.07
CA LEU A 65 -11.97 -15.11 15.38
C LEU A 65 -11.95 -15.42 13.88
N ASP A 66 -12.05 -16.69 13.49
CA ASP A 66 -12.09 -17.12 12.10
C ASP A 66 -13.33 -16.59 11.37
N ALA A 67 -14.50 -16.56 12.02
CA ALA A 67 -15.70 -15.95 11.47
C ALA A 67 -15.50 -14.44 11.22
N MET A 68 -14.85 -13.74 12.15
CA MET A 68 -14.51 -12.31 12.01
C MET A 68 -13.52 -12.08 10.86
N ILE A 69 -12.44 -12.87 10.78
CA ILE A 69 -11.46 -12.81 9.70
C ILE A 69 -12.15 -13.04 8.35
N LEU A 70 -12.98 -14.07 8.23
CA LEU A 70 -13.70 -14.38 7.00
C LEU A 70 -14.61 -13.22 6.57
N ALA A 71 -15.36 -12.64 7.49
CA ALA A 71 -16.22 -11.49 7.23
C ALA A 71 -15.41 -10.27 6.78
N ALA A 72 -14.31 -9.96 7.48
CA ALA A 72 -13.40 -8.87 7.16
C ALA A 72 -12.77 -9.04 5.77
N VAL A 73 -12.29 -10.24 5.44
CA VAL A 73 -11.70 -10.56 4.13
C VAL A 73 -12.74 -10.39 3.02
N LYS A 74 -13.95 -10.93 3.17
CA LYS A 74 -15.04 -10.76 2.19
C LYS A 74 -15.34 -9.29 1.94
N ARG A 75 -15.46 -8.50 3.01
CA ARG A 75 -15.71 -7.05 2.92
C ARG A 75 -14.56 -6.32 2.25
N ARG A 76 -13.31 -6.60 2.63
CA ARG A 76 -12.10 -6.02 2.04
C ARG A 76 -12.01 -6.32 0.55
N SER A 77 -12.30 -7.55 0.13
CA SER A 77 -12.31 -7.94 -1.28
C SER A 77 -13.38 -7.19 -2.07
N ALA A 78 -14.59 -7.05 -1.53
CA ALA A 78 -15.66 -6.27 -2.17
C ALA A 78 -15.28 -4.78 -2.33
N VAL A 79 -14.71 -4.18 -1.29
CA VAL A 79 -14.21 -2.79 -1.34
C VAL A 79 -13.09 -2.64 -2.37
N SER A 80 -12.14 -3.57 -2.40
CA SER A 80 -11.03 -3.55 -3.37
C SER A 80 -11.52 -3.64 -4.82
N LYS A 81 -12.52 -4.50 -5.10
CA LYS A 81 -13.18 -4.57 -6.41
C LYS A 81 -13.86 -3.26 -6.79
N LYS A 82 -14.58 -2.64 -5.85
CA LYS A 82 -15.25 -1.34 -6.04
C LYS A 82 -14.24 -0.23 -6.35
N ILE A 83 -13.09 -0.20 -5.67
CA ILE A 83 -12.00 0.74 -5.96
C ILE A 83 -11.44 0.53 -7.36
N GLY A 84 -11.19 -0.72 -7.77
CA GLY A 84 -10.72 -1.04 -9.11
C GLY A 84 -11.70 -0.59 -10.20
N ALA A 85 -12.99 -0.85 -10.00
CA ALA A 85 -14.06 -0.40 -10.91
C ALA A 85 -14.11 1.12 -11.02
N ALA A 86 -14.06 1.84 -9.89
CA ALA A 86 -14.04 3.30 -9.88
C ALA A 86 -12.83 3.88 -10.61
N ARG A 87 -11.63 3.30 -10.43
CA ARG A 87 -10.43 3.74 -11.14
C ARG A 87 -10.53 3.58 -12.64
N MET A 88 -11.01 2.41 -13.10
CA MET A 88 -11.19 2.16 -14.53
C MET A 88 -12.25 3.11 -15.13
N ALA A 89 -13.33 3.39 -14.40
CA ALA A 89 -14.36 4.35 -14.82
C ALA A 89 -13.80 5.78 -14.97
N SER A 90 -12.78 6.14 -14.17
CA SER A 90 -12.06 7.42 -14.29
C SER A 90 -10.89 7.40 -15.27
N GLY A 91 -10.73 6.34 -16.09
CA GLY A 91 -9.63 6.20 -17.05
C GLY A 91 -8.26 5.89 -16.43
N GLY A 92 -8.21 5.62 -15.12
CA GLY A 92 -6.98 5.27 -14.41
C GLY A 92 -6.61 3.79 -14.54
N PRO A 93 -5.37 3.43 -14.15
CA PRO A 93 -4.93 2.05 -14.18
C PRO A 93 -5.73 1.19 -13.19
N ARG A 94 -6.02 -0.04 -13.59
CA ARG A 94 -6.67 -1.05 -12.72
C ARG A 94 -5.86 -1.34 -11.46
N LEU A 95 -4.53 -1.25 -11.55
CA LEU A 95 -3.57 -1.61 -10.51
C LEU A 95 -2.63 -0.44 -10.21
N VAL A 96 -2.25 -0.28 -8.95
CA VAL A 96 -1.31 0.77 -8.52
C VAL A 96 -0.26 0.12 -7.63
N HIS A 97 0.93 -0.06 -8.19
CA HIS A 97 2.04 -0.75 -7.51
C HIS A 97 2.35 -0.16 -6.14
N SER A 98 2.43 1.17 -6.02
CA SER A 98 2.69 1.85 -4.74
C SER A 98 1.62 1.60 -3.66
N ARG A 99 0.38 1.27 -4.05
CA ARG A 99 -0.67 0.89 -3.10
C ARG A 99 -0.57 -0.57 -2.69
N GLU A 100 -0.06 -1.44 -3.56
CA GLU A 100 0.17 -2.84 -3.25
C GLU A 100 1.34 -3.03 -2.30
N VAL A 101 2.43 -2.29 -2.52
CA VAL A 101 3.58 -2.25 -1.59
C VAL A 101 3.11 -1.85 -0.18
N LYS A 102 2.29 -0.80 -0.04
CA LYS A 102 1.68 -0.41 1.25
C LYS A 102 0.77 -1.47 1.87
N VAL A 103 0.29 -2.46 1.11
CA VAL A 103 -0.42 -3.61 1.69
C VAL A 103 0.58 -4.63 2.19
N LEU A 104 1.63 -4.94 1.43
CA LEU A 104 2.69 -5.85 1.85
C LEU A 104 3.36 -5.36 3.13
N ASP A 105 3.73 -4.07 3.18
CA ASP A 105 4.37 -3.46 4.36
C ASP A 105 3.50 -3.58 5.62
N ARG A 106 2.17 -3.49 5.49
CA ARG A 106 1.26 -3.60 6.63
C ARG A 106 1.25 -5.00 7.24
N PHE A 107 1.38 -6.04 6.42
CA PHE A 107 1.40 -7.42 6.90
C PHE A 107 2.81 -7.93 7.20
N ALA A 108 3.86 -7.13 6.97
CA ALA A 108 5.25 -7.53 7.23
C ALA A 108 5.52 -7.84 8.71
N GLU A 109 4.68 -7.36 9.63
CA GLU A 109 4.72 -7.71 11.06
C GLU A 109 4.55 -9.22 11.32
N LEU A 110 3.89 -9.95 10.41
CA LEU A 110 3.73 -11.41 10.48
C LEU A 110 4.87 -12.15 9.75
N GLY A 111 5.95 -11.46 9.37
CA GLY A 111 7.10 -12.04 8.67
C GLY A 111 6.74 -12.59 7.28
N GLN A 112 7.30 -13.76 6.96
CA GLN A 112 7.14 -14.39 5.64
C GLN A 112 5.67 -14.76 5.35
N GLU A 113 4.94 -15.25 6.35
CA GLU A 113 3.53 -15.61 6.19
C GLU A 113 2.64 -14.37 5.98
N GLY A 114 3.02 -13.24 6.58
CA GLY A 114 2.40 -11.95 6.33
C GLY A 114 2.45 -11.52 4.87
N HIS A 115 3.61 -11.70 4.23
CA HIS A 115 3.75 -11.42 2.80
C HIS A 115 2.84 -12.33 1.96
N THR A 116 2.77 -13.62 2.28
CA THR A 116 1.87 -14.58 1.61
C THR A 116 0.40 -14.17 1.77
N LEU A 117 -0.02 -13.84 2.99
CA LEU A 117 -1.37 -13.38 3.30
C LEU A 117 -1.72 -12.10 2.52
N ALA A 118 -0.85 -11.10 2.53
CA ALA A 118 -1.06 -9.87 1.77
C ALA A 118 -1.22 -10.14 0.27
N MET A 119 -0.42 -11.04 -0.30
CA MET A 119 -0.53 -11.44 -1.71
C MET A 119 -1.87 -12.14 -2.01
N LEU A 120 -2.36 -13.02 -1.13
CA LEU A 120 -3.68 -13.63 -1.25
C LEU A 120 -4.80 -12.58 -1.23
N LEU A 121 -4.74 -11.65 -0.27
CA LEU A 121 -5.70 -10.55 -0.13
C LEU A 121 -5.73 -9.62 -1.34
N LEU A 122 -4.58 -9.35 -1.96
CA LEU A 122 -4.50 -8.58 -3.20
C LEU A 122 -5.14 -9.35 -4.37
N ARG A 123 -4.86 -10.64 -4.51
CA ARG A 123 -5.45 -11.50 -5.56
C ARG A 123 -6.97 -11.59 -5.45
N LEU A 124 -7.52 -11.73 -4.24
CA LEU A 124 -8.97 -11.77 -4.02
C LEU A 124 -9.69 -10.48 -4.45
N GLY A 125 -9.04 -9.33 -4.30
CA GLY A 125 -9.59 -8.02 -4.65
C GLY A 125 -9.48 -7.68 -6.14
N ARG A 126 -8.29 -7.86 -6.72
CA ARG A 126 -7.98 -7.40 -8.08
C ARG A 126 -7.90 -8.50 -9.13
N GLY A 127 -8.05 -9.76 -8.75
CA GLY A 127 -7.77 -10.92 -9.60
C GLY A 127 -6.26 -11.23 -9.73
N PRO A 128 -5.91 -12.36 -10.39
CA PRO A 128 -4.52 -12.71 -10.66
C PRO A 128 -3.87 -11.75 -11.65
N LEU A 129 -2.54 -11.61 -11.57
CA LEU A 129 -1.74 -10.88 -12.55
C LEU A 129 -1.58 -11.74 -13.81
N GLY A 130 -1.82 -11.16 -15.00
CA GLY A 130 -1.48 -11.77 -16.28
C GLY A 130 -2.45 -12.83 -16.82
N ARG A 131 -3.75 -12.51 -16.88
CA ARG A 131 -4.67 -13.24 -17.78
C ARG A 131 -4.96 -12.39 -19.01
#